data_AF-A0A915ZBW6-F1
#
_entry.id   AF-A0A915ZBW6-F1
#
_cell.length_a   1.000
_cell.length_b   1.000
_cell.length_c   1.000
_cell.angle_alpha   90.00
_cell.angle_beta   90.00
_cell.angle_gamma   90.00
#
_symmetry.space_group_name_H-M   'P 1'
#
loop_
_entity.id
_entity.type
_entity.pdbx_description
1 polymer ?
#
loop_
_entity_poly.entity_id
_entity_poly.type
_entity_poly.pdbx_seq_one_letter_code
_entity_poly.pdbx_strand_id
1 'polypeptide(L)'
;MGKPQRIYSIDNHSASSSLVPCKMRQKLYYLQSNLHACAIKESDFMNILKEGVEQMFARVDELESVMHKLDGQMAEVEVDDRINCGNDVMDDELKMIYQNVIYLIKGMEENMERLERILQKCS
;
A
#
# COMPACT_ATOMS: atom_id res chain seq x y z
N MET A 1 20.39 17.17 -2.80
CA MET A 1 19.92 16.43 -1.61
C MET A 1 18.96 15.36 -2.08
N GLY A 2 19.42 14.11 -2.19
CA GLY A 2 18.58 12.99 -2.63
C GLY A 2 17.63 12.58 -1.52
N LYS A 3 16.32 12.50 -1.80
CA LYS A 3 15.35 11.93 -0.87
C LYS A 3 15.73 10.46 -0.63
N PRO A 4 15.67 9.94 0.60
CA PRO A 4 15.87 8.52 0.83
C PRO A 4 14.73 7.76 0.16
N GLN A 5 15.03 7.01 -0.90
CA GLN A 5 14.13 5.96 -1.35
C GLN A 5 14.00 4.97 -0.20
N ARG A 6 12.80 4.86 0.40
CA ARG A 6 12.49 3.75 1.30
C ARG A 6 12.51 2.49 0.44
N ILE A 7 13.65 1.80 0.47
CA ILE A 7 13.76 0.45 -0.05
C ILE A 7 12.97 -0.41 0.93
N TYR A 8 11.82 -0.90 0.49
CA TYR A 8 11.04 -1.89 1.22
C TYR A 8 11.75 -3.23 1.02
N SER A 9 12.68 -3.57 1.92
CA SER A 9 13.18 -4.94 2.03
C SER A 9 12.08 -5.79 2.64
N ILE A 10 11.47 -6.66 1.83
CA ILE A 10 10.62 -7.72 2.33
C ILE A 10 11.57 -8.83 2.78
N ASP A 11 12.06 -8.74 4.02
CA ASP A 11 12.87 -9.80 4.60
C ASP A 11 11.96 -11.01 4.85
N ASN A 12 12.25 -12.10 4.14
CA ASN A 12 11.67 -13.43 4.29
C ASN A 12 12.04 -14.00 5.65
N HIS A 13 11.32 -13.64 6.72
CA HIS A 13 11.08 -14.46 7.90
C HIS A 13 9.95 -13.81 8.70
N SER A 14 8.76 -14.44 8.65
CA SER A 14 7.77 -14.47 9.72
C SER A 14 7.40 -13.10 10.35
N ALA A 15 6.35 -12.46 9.81
CA ALA A 15 5.63 -11.25 10.30
C ALA A 15 5.91 -9.90 9.61
N SER A 16 6.62 -9.86 8.47
CA SER A 16 7.00 -8.60 7.81
C SER A 16 6.08 -8.13 6.65
N SER A 17 5.38 -9.03 5.94
CA SER A 17 4.50 -8.67 4.81
C SER A 17 3.23 -7.93 5.26
N SER A 18 2.62 -8.32 6.39
CA SER A 18 1.34 -7.73 6.87
C SER A 18 1.47 -6.30 7.42
N LEU A 19 2.69 -5.76 7.55
CA LEU A 19 2.91 -4.45 8.16
C LEU A 19 2.64 -3.28 7.21
N VAL A 20 2.78 -3.46 5.89
CA VAL A 20 2.63 -2.34 4.95
C VAL A 20 1.17 -1.87 4.85
N PRO A 21 0.18 -2.74 4.53
CA PRO A 21 -1.21 -2.33 4.51
C PRO A 21 -1.67 -1.80 5.88
N CYS A 22 -1.24 -2.44 6.97
CA CYS A 22 -1.55 -2.02 8.33
C CYS A 22 -1.05 -0.58 8.63
N LYS A 23 0.22 -0.27 8.31
CA LYS A 23 0.79 1.07 8.49
C LYS A 23 0.08 2.11 7.62
N MET A 24 -0.26 1.76 6.38
CA MET A 24 -1.03 2.65 5.51
C MET A 24 -2.42 2.93 6.07
N ARG A 25 -3.12 1.90 6.56
CA ARG A 25 -4.42 2.02 7.20
C ARG A 25 -4.37 2.92 8.43
N GLN A 26 -3.36 2.73 9.30
CA GLN A 26 -3.13 3.61 10.45
C GLN A 26 -2.91 5.07 10.04
N LYS A 27 -2.07 5.31 9.02
CA LYS A 27 -1.84 6.65 8.49
C LYS A 27 -3.12 7.26 7.92
N LEU A 28 -3.92 6.50 7.17
CA LEU A 28 -5.20 6.97 6.63
C LEU A 28 -6.19 7.35 7.72
N TYR A 29 -6.30 6.58 8.80
CA TYR A 29 -7.15 6.96 9.94
C TYR A 29 -6.73 8.29 10.56
N TYR A 30 -5.43 8.51 10.73
CA TYR A 30 -4.90 9.78 11.21
C TYR A 30 -5.27 10.95 10.27
N LEU A 31 -5.11 10.76 8.96
CA LEU A 31 -5.45 11.79 7.97
C LEU A 31 -6.96 12.05 7.88
N GLN A 32 -7.79 11.01 7.98
CA GLN A 32 -9.24 11.13 8.01
C GLN A 32 -9.71 11.92 9.24
N SER A 33 -9.16 11.63 10.42
CA SER A 33 -9.46 12.38 11.63
C SER A 33 -9.11 13.86 11.49
N ASN A 34 -7.96 14.16 10.90
CA ASN A 34 -7.54 15.55 10.66
C ASN A 34 -8.38 16.23 9.58
N LEU A 35 -8.85 15.47 8.57
CA LEU A 35 -9.79 15.98 7.58
C LEU A 35 -11.11 16.40 8.24
N HIS A 36 -11.64 15.61 9.17
CA HIS A 36 -12.83 15.99 9.93
C HIS A 36 -12.62 17.23 10.82
N ALA A 37 -11.39 17.44 11.32
CA ALA A 37 -11.02 18.63 12.09
C ALA A 37 -10.77 19.86 11.21
N CYS A 38 -10.47 19.69 9.92
CA CYS A 38 -10.23 20.79 9.00
C CYS A 38 -11.55 21.49 8.64
N ALA A 39 -11.66 22.77 8.99
CA ALA A 39 -12.82 23.62 8.70
C ALA A 39 -12.75 24.21 7.28
N ILE A 40 -12.84 23.38 6.23
CA ILE A 40 -13.00 23.89 4.86
C ILE A 40 -14.42 24.41 4.69
N LYS A 41 -14.53 25.67 4.28
CA LYS A 41 -15.82 26.37 4.11
C LYS A 41 -16.63 25.90 2.90
N GLU A 42 -15.99 25.13 2.01
CA GLU A 42 -16.56 24.65 0.75
C GLU A 42 -16.91 23.16 0.89
N SER A 43 -18.22 22.89 0.99
CA SER A 43 -18.78 21.55 1.22
C SER A 43 -18.38 20.54 0.15
N ASP A 44 -18.32 20.98 -1.10
CA ASP A 44 -18.10 20.09 -2.25
C ASP A 44 -16.66 19.59 -2.29
N PHE A 45 -15.71 20.47 -1.96
CA PHE A 45 -14.31 20.09 -1.83
C PHE A 45 -14.10 19.09 -0.68
N MET A 46 -14.80 19.27 0.45
CA MET A 46 -14.74 18.31 1.56
C MET A 46 -15.31 16.95 1.20
N ASN A 47 -16.39 16.91 0.42
CA ASN A 47 -16.99 15.66 -0.04
C ASN A 47 -16.01 14.91 -0.96
N ILE A 48 -15.38 15.61 -1.91
CA ILE A 48 -14.34 15.03 -2.79
C ILE A 48 -13.17 14.46 -1.98
N LEU A 49 -12.72 15.18 -0.94
CA LEU A 49 -11.63 14.68 -0.09
C LEU A 49 -12.04 13.43 0.72
N LYS A 50 -13.27 13.38 1.22
CA LYS A 50 -13.79 12.20 1.94
C LYS A 50 -13.90 10.99 1.01
N GLU A 51 -14.47 11.16 -0.18
CA GLU A 51 -14.52 10.12 -1.19
C GLU A 51 -13.11 9.64 -1.58
N GLY A 52 -12.17 10.57 -1.72
CA GLY A 52 -10.76 10.24 -1.97
C GLY A 52 -10.13 9.43 -0.84
N VAL A 53 -10.45 9.72 0.42
CA VAL A 53 -10.01 8.92 1.58
C VAL A 53 -10.63 7.52 1.58
N GLU A 54 -11.92 7.41 1.27
CA GLU A 54 -12.59 6.12 1.16
C GLU A 54 -11.99 5.25 0.04
N GLN A 55 -11.71 5.85 -1.12
CA GLN A 55 -11.01 5.17 -2.22
C GLN A 55 -9.59 4.72 -1.80
N MET A 56 -8.89 5.50 -0.99
CA MET A 56 -7.60 5.10 -0.45
C MET A 56 -7.70 3.90 0.49
N PHE A 57 -8.74 3.80 1.33
CA PHE A 57 -8.98 2.60 2.13
C PHE A 57 -9.20 1.36 1.27
N ALA A 58 -10.03 1.47 0.23
CA ALA A 58 -10.28 0.37 -0.71
C ALA A 58 -8.99 -0.12 -1.40
N ARG A 59 -8.08 0.80 -1.74
CA ARG A 59 -6.76 0.45 -2.31
C ARG A 59 -5.83 -0.22 -1.30
N VAL A 60 -5.91 0.12 -0.02
CA VAL A 60 -5.18 -0.58 1.03
C VAL A 60 -5.69 -2.02 1.18
N ASP A 61 -7.01 -2.23 1.08
CA ASP A 61 -7.61 -3.57 1.11
C ASP A 61 -7.21 -4.39 -0.13
N GLU A 62 -7.15 -3.77 -1.31
CA GLU A 62 -6.60 -4.40 -2.52
C GLU A 62 -5.13 -4.79 -2.34
N LEU A 63 -4.31 -3.89 -1.81
CA LEU A 63 -2.90 -4.16 -1.52
C LEU A 63 -2.75 -5.34 -0.56
N GLU A 64 -3.54 -5.40 0.52
CA GLU A 64 -3.54 -6.51 1.47
C GLU A 64 -3.89 -7.84 0.78
N SER A 65 -4.89 -7.84 -0.09
CA SER A 65 -5.29 -9.02 -0.88
C SER A 65 -4.18 -9.49 -1.83
N VAL A 66 -3.54 -8.56 -2.56
CA VAL A 66 -2.43 -8.87 -3.48
C VAL A 66 -1.21 -9.38 -2.71
N MET A 67 -0.89 -8.81 -1.56
CA MET A 67 0.20 -9.28 -0.70
C MET A 67 -0.08 -10.68 -0.14
N HIS A 68 -1.32 -10.99 0.25
CA HIS A 68 -1.70 -12.34 0.65
C HIS A 68 -1.52 -13.37 -0.47
N LYS A 69 -1.84 -13.01 -1.71
CA LYS A 69 -1.57 -13.88 -2.87
C LYS A 69 -0.08 -14.09 -3.09
N LEU A 70 0.72 -13.03 -2.95
CA LEU A 70 2.18 -13.11 -3.06
C LEU A 70 2.76 -14.05 -2.00
N ASP A 71 2.33 -13.92 -0.73
CA ASP A 71 2.77 -14.80 0.36
C ASP A 71 2.38 -16.26 0.10
N GLY A 72 1.18 -16.51 -0.43
CA GLY A 72 0.73 -17.85 -0.83
C GLY A 72 1.59 -18.46 -1.94
N GLN A 73 1.86 -17.70 -3.01
CA GLN A 73 2.70 -18.16 -4.11
C GLN A 73 4.16 -18.36 -3.68
N MET A 74 4.72 -17.50 -2.83
CA MET A 74 6.07 -17.71 -2.29
C MET A 74 6.16 -18.99 -1.45
N ALA A 75 5.14 -19.30 -0.64
CA ALA A 75 5.09 -20.53 0.12
C ALA A 75 4.97 -21.77 -0.78
N GLU A 76 4.21 -21.69 -1.89
CA GLU A 76 4.13 -22.77 -2.88
C GLU A 76 5.46 -22.99 -3.62
N VAL A 77 6.15 -21.92 -4.01
CA VAL A 77 7.49 -21.98 -4.63
C VAL A 77 8.53 -22.57 -3.67
N GLU A 78 8.53 -22.21 -2.38
CA GLU A 78 9.44 -22.80 -1.38
C GLU A 78 9.23 -24.31 -1.18
N VAL A 79 7.99 -24.79 -1.38
CA VAL A 79 7.66 -26.22 -1.36
C VAL A 79 8.09 -26.91 -2.65
N ASP A 80 7.92 -26.26 -3.80
CA ASP A 80 8.22 -26.83 -5.13
C ASP A 80 9.72 -26.83 -5.48
N ASP A 81 10.50 -25.87 -4.98
CA ASP A 81 11.98 -25.88 -5.09
C ASP A 81 12.61 -27.08 -4.35
N ARG A 82 11.88 -27.73 -3.44
CA ARG A 82 12.28 -29.03 -2.86
C ARG A 82 11.94 -30.24 -3.75
N ILE A 83 11.13 -30.05 -4.80
CA ILE A 83 10.54 -31.08 -5.66
C ILE A 83 10.88 -30.85 -7.17
N ASN A 84 11.79 -29.95 -7.54
CA ASN A 84 12.51 -29.92 -8.83
C ASN A 84 11.72 -29.56 -10.13
N CYS A 85 12.29 -28.57 -10.86
CA CYS A 85 12.16 -28.28 -12.30
C CYS A 85 10.79 -27.85 -12.88
N GLY A 86 10.44 -26.56 -12.71
CA GLY A 86 9.37 -25.90 -13.47
C GLY A 86 9.44 -24.35 -13.50
N ASN A 87 10.62 -23.77 -13.29
CA ASN A 87 10.75 -22.46 -12.64
C ASN A 87 10.51 -21.20 -13.51
N ASP A 88 10.46 -21.28 -14.84
CA ASP A 88 10.45 -20.05 -15.67
C ASP A 88 9.09 -19.31 -15.70
N VAL A 89 7.96 -20.03 -15.67
CA VAL A 89 6.62 -19.40 -15.76
C VAL A 89 6.14 -18.88 -14.40
N MET A 90 6.50 -19.59 -13.32
CA MET A 90 6.14 -19.21 -11.96
C MET A 90 6.90 -17.96 -11.49
N ASP A 91 8.14 -17.76 -11.99
CA ASP A 91 8.95 -16.56 -11.72
C ASP A 91 8.37 -15.30 -12.39
N ASP A 92 7.85 -15.41 -13.62
CA ASP A 92 7.24 -14.28 -14.34
C ASP A 92 5.94 -13.77 -13.67
N GLU A 93 5.08 -14.67 -13.20
CA GLU A 93 3.86 -14.29 -12.47
C GLU A 93 4.18 -13.64 -11.12
N LEU A 94 5.11 -14.22 -10.37
CA LEU A 94 5.57 -13.69 -9.10
C LEU A 94 6.16 -12.28 -9.25
N LYS A 95 6.96 -12.08 -10.31
CA LYS A 95 7.54 -10.77 -10.67
C LYS A 95 6.47 -9.73 -11.02
N MET A 96 5.43 -10.13 -11.74
CA MET A 96 4.29 -9.26 -12.04
C MET A 96 3.54 -8.84 -10.78
N ILE A 97 3.29 -9.77 -9.85
CA ILE A 97 2.63 -9.46 -8.57
C ILE A 97 3.51 -8.54 -7.74
N TYR A 98 4.82 -8.79 -7.66
CA TYR A 98 5.77 -7.94 -6.95
C TYR A 98 5.80 -6.51 -7.50
N GLN A 99 5.82 -6.36 -8.83
CA GLN A 99 5.74 -5.04 -9.48
C GLN A 99 4.42 -4.33 -9.18
N ASN A 100 3.30 -5.05 -9.17
CA ASN A 100 2.00 -4.49 -8.83
C ASN A 100 1.96 -4.00 -7.37
N VAL A 101 2.50 -4.77 -6.42
CA VAL A 101 2.63 -4.37 -5.02
C VAL A 101 3.43 -3.06 -4.89
N ILE A 102 4.58 -2.96 -5.56
CA ILE A 102 5.40 -1.73 -5.55
C ILE A 102 4.62 -0.55 -6.12
N TYR A 103 3.92 -0.73 -7.23
CA TYR A 103 3.14 0.32 -7.87
C TYR A 103 2.03 0.84 -6.95
N LEU A 104 1.26 -0.06 -6.34
CA LEU A 104 0.20 0.26 -5.39
C LEU A 104 0.76 1.02 -4.18
N ILE A 105 1.88 0.55 -3.61
CA ILE A 105 2.51 1.19 -2.45
C ILE A 105 2.90 2.63 -2.77
N LYS A 106 3.60 2.87 -3.89
CA LYS A 106 4.04 4.21 -4.28
C LYS A 106 2.86 5.15 -4.50
N GLY A 107 1.84 4.70 -5.24
CA GLY A 107 0.64 5.49 -5.47
C GLY A 107 -0.08 5.86 -4.17
N MET A 108 -0.13 4.93 -3.20
CA MET A 108 -0.72 5.17 -1.89
C MET A 108 0.07 6.18 -1.06
N GLU A 109 1.41 6.08 -1.05
CA GLU A 109 2.26 7.06 -0.37
C GLU A 109 2.08 8.47 -0.93
N GLU A 110 2.09 8.61 -2.26
CA GLU A 110 1.91 9.90 -2.93
C GLU A 110 0.54 10.52 -2.63
N ASN A 111 -0.52 9.71 -2.62
CA ASN A 111 -1.88 10.19 -2.30
C ASN A 111 -1.98 10.65 -0.84
N MET A 112 -1.42 9.88 0.10
CA MET A 112 -1.39 10.28 1.50
C MET A 112 -0.57 11.55 1.73
N GLU A 113 0.58 11.72 1.07
CA GLU A 113 1.36 12.95 1.14
C GLU A 113 0.60 14.16 0.56
N ARG A 114 -0.15 13.96 -0.53
CA ARG A 114 -0.99 15.02 -1.10
C ARG A 114 -2.08 15.44 -0.12
N LEU A 115 -2.73 14.48 0.54
CA LEU A 115 -3.74 14.78 1.56
C LEU A 115 -3.12 15.50 2.76
N GLU A 116 -1.96 15.05 3.25
CA GLU A 116 -1.21 15.75 4.31
C GLU A 116 -0.95 17.22 3.97
N ARG A 117 -0.47 17.50 2.75
CA ARG A 117 -0.23 18.88 2.29
C ARG A 117 -1.51 19.71 2.22
N ILE A 118 -2.65 19.11 1.89
CA ILE A 118 -3.95 19.81 1.89
C ILE A 118 -4.34 20.15 3.33
N LEU A 119 -4.25 19.19 4.25
CA LEU A 119 -4.59 19.39 5.66
C LEU A 119 -3.70 20.43 6.34
N GLN A 120 -2.41 20.48 6.00
CA GLN A 120 -1.50 21.53 6.50
C GLN A 120 -1.90 22.95 6.06
N LYS A 121 -2.56 23.10 4.90
CA LYS A 121 -3.07 24.39 4.43
C LYS A 121 -4.40 24.78 5.07
N CYS A 122 -5.09 23.83 5.69
CA CYS A 122 -6.31 24.08 6.46
C CYS A 122 -6.07 24.63 7.86
N SER A 123 -4.87 24.41 8.40
CA SER A 123 -4.46 24.73 9.78
C SER A 123 -4.07 26.19 9.87
#